data_AF-A0AAV5EX58-F1
#
_entry.id   AF-A0AAV5EX58-F1
#
_cell.length_a   1.000
_cell.length_b   1.000
_cell.length_c   1.000
_cell.angle_alpha   90.00
_cell.angle_beta   90.00
_cell.angle_gamma   90.00
#
_symmetry.space_group_name_H-M   'P 1'
#
loop_
_entity.id
_entity.type
_entity.pdbx_description
1 polymer ?
#
loop_
_entity_poly.entity_id
_entity_poly.type
_entity_poly.pdbx_seq_one_letter_code
_entity_poly.pdbx_strand_id
1 'polypeptide(L)'
;MRPLVVLALVAILAGIALDGADSAGECGRASADRVALRLAPCISAADDPQSTPSSSCCSAVHTIGQSPSCLCAVMLSATARAAGIKPDVAITIPKRCNMADRPVGYKCGEYTLP
;
A
#
# COMPACT_ATOMS: atom_id res chain seq x y z
N MET A 1 -11.61 42.16 20.84
CA MET A 1 -11.63 41.73 19.43
C MET A 1 -10.32 41.07 19.01
N ARG A 2 -9.15 41.68 19.22
CA ARG A 2 -7.83 41.09 18.92
C ARG A 2 -7.51 39.71 19.55
N PRO A 3 -7.80 39.45 20.84
CA PRO A 3 -7.44 38.15 21.45
C PRO A 3 -8.35 37.01 20.98
N LEU A 4 -9.61 37.30 20.64
CA LEU A 4 -10.57 36.33 20.12
C LEU A 4 -10.19 35.85 18.73
N VAL A 5 -9.65 36.75 17.89
CA VAL A 5 -9.15 36.40 16.55
C VAL A 5 -7.89 35.52 16.64
N VAL A 6 -6.99 35.80 17.59
CA VAL A 6 -5.80 34.98 17.83
C VAL A 6 -6.17 33.61 18.38
N LEU A 7 -7.12 33.53 19.32
CA LEU A 7 -7.62 32.25 19.85
C LEU A 7 -8.29 31.40 18.76
N ALA A 8 -9.06 32.02 17.86
CA ALA A 8 -9.69 31.34 16.73
C ALA A 8 -8.63 30.80 15.75
N LEU A 9 -7.60 31.58 15.42
CA LEU A 9 -6.51 31.14 14.53
C LEU A 9 -5.69 29.99 15.13
N VAL A 10 -5.42 30.02 16.44
CA VAL A 10 -4.70 28.93 17.12
C VAL A 10 -5.55 27.66 17.19
N ALA A 11 -6.87 27.78 17.40
CA ALA A 11 -7.78 26.63 17.37
C ALA A 11 -7.87 25.99 15.97
N ILE A 12 -7.84 26.80 14.91
CA ILE A 12 -7.83 26.32 13.53
C ILE A 12 -6.51 25.60 13.20
N LEU A 13 -5.37 26.11 13.66
CA LEU A 13 -4.06 25.47 13.47
C LEU A 13 -3.89 24.18 14.29
N ALA A 14 -4.48 24.11 15.49
CA ALA A 14 -4.46 22.91 16.33
C ALA A 14 -5.42 21.81 15.84
N GLY A 15 -6.51 22.19 15.17
CA GLY A 15 -7.50 21.25 14.62
C GLY A 15 -7.01 20.43 13.41
N ILE A 16 -5.88 20.80 12.80
CA ILE A 16 -5.31 20.10 11.61
C ILE A 16 -4.36 18.96 12.02
N ALA A 17 -4.08 18.77 13.31
CA ALA A 17 -3.10 17.79 13.79
C ALA A 17 -3.71 16.51 14.38
N LEU A 18 -5.03 16.33 14.32
CA LEU A 18 -5.74 15.20 14.96
C LEU A 18 -6.59 14.41 13.97
N ASP A 19 -6.02 14.05 12.81
CA ASP A 19 -6.50 12.88 12.06
C ASP A 19 -5.46 11.76 12.20
N GLY A 20 -5.22 11.40 13.46
CA GLY A 20 -4.51 10.20 13.86
C GLY A 20 -5.49 9.30 14.59
N ALA A 21 -6.68 9.08 14.03
CA ALA A 21 -7.47 7.94 14.44
C ALA A 21 -6.64 6.71 14.05
N ASP A 22 -6.12 6.00 15.05
CA ASP A 22 -5.55 4.67 14.93
C ASP A 22 -6.69 3.69 14.55
N SER A 23 -7.32 3.92 13.40
CA SER A 23 -8.00 2.87 12.67
C SER A 23 -6.89 1.96 12.20
N ALA A 24 -6.76 0.79 12.82
CA ALA A 24 -5.91 -0.26 12.29
C ALA A 24 -6.41 -0.53 10.86
N GLY A 25 -5.72 0.02 9.87
CA GLY A 25 -6.05 -0.16 8.46
C GLY A 25 -5.82 -1.60 8.04
N GLU A 26 -6.00 -1.92 6.75
CA GLU A 26 -5.80 -3.29 6.29
C GLU A 26 -4.41 -3.87 6.59
N CYS A 27 -3.41 -3.01 6.84
CA CYS A 27 -2.03 -3.34 7.21
C CYS A 27 -1.72 -3.21 8.72
N GLY A 28 -2.74 -3.18 9.58
CA GLY A 28 -2.59 -3.08 11.03
C GLY A 28 -2.15 -1.69 11.47
N ARG A 29 -1.05 -1.61 12.24
CA ARG A 29 -0.52 -0.35 12.79
C ARG A 29 0.21 0.52 11.76
N ALA A 30 0.53 -0.01 10.59
CA ALA A 30 1.15 0.74 9.51
C ALA A 30 0.11 1.07 8.45
N SER A 31 0.16 2.29 7.90
CA SER A 31 -0.64 2.63 6.72
C SER A 31 -0.15 1.86 5.49
N ALA A 32 -1.06 1.57 4.57
CA ALA A 32 -0.74 0.91 3.30
C ALA A 32 0.36 1.66 2.53
N ASP A 33 0.35 3.00 2.52
CA ASP A 33 1.41 3.82 1.91
C ASP A 33 2.80 3.58 2.54
N ARG A 34 2.90 3.46 3.87
CA ARG A 34 4.17 3.16 4.53
C ARG A 34 4.67 1.76 4.20
N VAL A 35 3.75 0.80 4.07
CA VAL A 35 4.09 -0.57 3.68
C VAL A 35 4.47 -0.63 2.19
N ALA A 36 3.85 0.19 1.33
CA ALA A 36 4.14 0.28 -0.10
C ALA A 36 5.58 0.69 -0.40
N LEU A 37 6.23 1.46 0.48
CA LEU A 37 7.66 1.76 0.35
C LEU A 37 8.54 0.50 0.33
N ARG A 38 8.09 -0.60 0.95
CA ARG A 38 8.79 -1.90 0.92
C ARG A 38 8.69 -2.60 -0.43
N LEU A 39 7.80 -2.15 -1.32
CA LEU A 39 7.69 -2.62 -2.70
C LEU A 39 8.59 -1.86 -3.67
N ALA A 40 9.44 -0.93 -3.22
CA ALA A 40 10.48 -0.32 -4.06
C ALA A 40 11.27 -1.33 -4.93
N PRO A 41 11.77 -2.47 -4.41
CA PRO A 41 12.45 -3.47 -5.24
C PRO A 41 11.55 -4.18 -6.27
N CYS A 42 10.23 -4.01 -6.17
CA CYS A 42 9.25 -4.60 -7.09
C CYS A 42 8.86 -3.69 -8.25
N ILE A 43 9.26 -2.41 -8.25
CA ILE A 43 8.80 -1.43 -9.24
C ILE A 43 9.00 -1.93 -10.68
N SER A 44 10.18 -2.47 -11.01
CA SER A 44 10.46 -3.00 -12.35
C SER A 44 9.55 -4.18 -12.72
N ALA A 45 9.28 -5.08 -11.77
CA ALA A 45 8.41 -6.24 -11.98
C ALA A 45 6.91 -5.90 -11.92
N ALA A 46 6.57 -4.73 -11.37
CA ALA A 46 5.23 -4.19 -11.29
C ALA A 46 4.87 -3.26 -12.45
N ASP A 47 5.88 -2.71 -13.15
CA ASP A 47 5.70 -1.92 -14.36
C ASP A 47 5.69 -2.80 -15.61
N ASP A 48 6.59 -3.80 -15.68
CA ASP A 48 6.75 -4.71 -16.81
C ASP A 48 6.37 -6.16 -16.45
N PRO A 49 5.36 -6.76 -17.12
CA PRO A 49 4.97 -8.15 -16.92
C PRO A 49 6.05 -9.18 -17.29
N GLN A 50 7.06 -8.79 -18.09
CA GLN A 50 8.15 -9.69 -18.47
C GLN A 50 9.37 -9.58 -17.53
N SER A 51 9.57 -8.47 -16.83
CA SER A 51 10.71 -8.22 -15.92
C SER A 51 10.70 -9.13 -14.69
N THR A 52 11.58 -10.12 -14.62
CA THR A 52 11.64 -11.08 -13.50
C THR A 52 11.74 -10.38 -12.13
N PRO A 53 10.88 -10.72 -11.15
CA PRO A 53 10.96 -10.13 -9.82
C PRO A 53 12.25 -10.55 -9.11
N SER A 54 12.87 -9.59 -8.42
CA SER A 54 14.03 -9.85 -7.57
C SER A 54 13.65 -10.68 -6.34
N SER A 55 14.61 -11.37 -5.74
CA SER A 55 14.40 -12.12 -4.50
C SER A 55 13.92 -11.22 -3.35
N SER A 56 14.42 -9.99 -3.28
CA SER A 56 13.98 -8.96 -2.32
C SER A 56 12.54 -8.53 -2.56
N CYS A 57 12.14 -8.35 -3.83
CA CYS A 57 10.74 -8.12 -4.17
C CYS A 57 9.84 -9.27 -3.71
N CYS A 58 10.19 -10.52 -4.05
CA CYS A 58 9.39 -11.68 -3.67
C CYS A 58 9.29 -11.83 -2.14
N SER A 59 10.36 -11.55 -1.40
CA SER A 59 10.35 -11.61 0.06
C SER A 59 9.43 -10.53 0.67
N ALA A 60 9.45 -9.32 0.12
CA ALA A 60 8.58 -8.22 0.54
C ALA A 60 7.10 -8.56 0.26
N VAL A 61 6.80 -9.01 -0.96
CA VAL A 61 5.45 -9.40 -1.37
C VAL A 61 4.95 -10.61 -0.57
N HIS A 62 5.82 -11.57 -0.24
CA HIS A 62 5.45 -12.73 0.58
C HIS A 62 5.05 -12.29 1.99
N THR A 63 5.83 -11.40 2.60
CA THR A 63 5.54 -10.85 3.93
C THR A 63 4.22 -10.08 3.97
N ILE A 64 3.98 -9.22 2.97
CA ILE A 64 2.75 -8.42 2.87
C ILE A 64 1.56 -9.32 2.50
N GLY A 65 1.79 -10.31 1.64
CA GLY A 65 0.78 -11.23 1.11
C GLY A 65 0.22 -12.23 2.12
N GLN A 66 0.85 -12.37 3.29
CA GLN A 66 0.25 -13.07 4.45
C GLN A 66 -1.10 -12.45 4.85
N SER A 67 -1.26 -11.16 4.58
CA SER A 67 -2.50 -10.41 4.77
C SER A 67 -3.03 -9.95 3.41
N PRO A 68 -3.92 -10.70 2.74
CA PRO A 68 -4.41 -10.36 1.41
C PRO A 68 -5.06 -8.98 1.34
N SER A 69 -5.76 -8.58 2.40
CA SER A 69 -6.32 -7.23 2.56
C SER A 69 -5.24 -6.15 2.53
N CYS A 70 -4.17 -6.32 3.32
CA CYS A 70 -3.03 -5.40 3.33
C CYS A 70 -2.35 -5.34 1.96
N LEU A 71 -2.14 -6.50 1.31
CA LEU A 71 -1.54 -6.53 -0.02
C LEU A 71 -2.37 -5.76 -1.04
N CYS A 72 -3.70 -5.92 -1.04
CA CYS A 72 -4.58 -5.14 -1.90
C CYS A 72 -4.48 -3.64 -1.58
N ALA A 73 -4.56 -3.26 -0.30
CA ALA A 73 -4.48 -1.86 0.12
C ALA A 73 -3.16 -1.21 -0.33
N VAL A 74 -2.05 -1.94 -0.19
CA VAL A 74 -0.72 -1.52 -0.63
C VAL A 74 -0.68 -1.33 -2.15
N MET A 75 -1.19 -2.28 -2.93
CA MET A 75 -1.22 -2.21 -4.39
C MET A 75 -2.07 -1.03 -4.90
N LEU A 76 -3.15 -0.70 -4.17
CA LEU A 76 -4.07 0.38 -4.53
C LEU A 76 -3.66 1.75 -3.94
N SER A 77 -2.66 1.79 -3.05
CA SER A 77 -2.20 2.99 -2.35
C SER A 77 -1.68 4.08 -3.29
N ALA A 78 -1.70 5.34 -2.82
CA ALA A 78 -1.18 6.47 -3.58
C ALA A 78 0.33 6.32 -3.83
N THR A 79 1.07 5.80 -2.86
CA THR A 79 2.51 5.56 -2.95
C THR A 79 2.85 4.53 -4.02
N ALA A 80 2.10 3.41 -4.09
CA ALA A 80 2.31 2.42 -5.13
C ALA A 80 2.08 3.01 -6.54
N ARG A 81 0.99 3.78 -6.70
CA ARG A 81 0.67 4.47 -7.96
C ARG A 81 1.75 5.49 -8.35
N ALA A 82 2.23 6.28 -7.39
CA ALA A 82 3.30 7.25 -7.61
C ALA A 82 4.64 6.58 -7.97
N ALA A 83 4.87 5.36 -7.49
CA ALA A 83 6.04 4.55 -7.84
C ALA A 83 5.94 3.84 -9.20
N GLY A 84 4.85 4.03 -9.96
CA GLY A 84 4.66 3.39 -11.27
C GLY A 84 4.16 1.94 -11.22
N ILE A 85 3.70 1.47 -10.06
CA ILE A 85 3.13 0.13 -9.91
C ILE A 85 1.77 0.10 -10.62
N LYS A 86 1.66 -0.72 -11.66
CA LYS A 86 0.39 -0.95 -12.37
C LYS A 86 -0.33 -2.13 -11.72
N PRO A 87 -1.56 -1.95 -11.20
CA PRO A 87 -2.30 -3.02 -10.53
C PRO A 87 -2.44 -4.29 -11.37
N ASP A 88 -2.74 -4.14 -12.67
CA ASP A 88 -2.89 -5.24 -13.64
C ASP A 88 -1.65 -6.13 -13.78
N VAL A 89 -0.46 -5.54 -13.68
CA VAL A 89 0.80 -6.28 -13.73
C VAL A 89 1.16 -6.79 -12.34
N ALA A 90 0.95 -5.96 -11.32
CA ALA A 90 1.36 -6.24 -9.95
C ALA A 90 0.60 -7.42 -9.32
N ILE A 91 -0.67 -7.65 -9.69
CA ILE A 91 -1.43 -8.86 -9.29
C ILE A 91 -0.79 -10.15 -9.79
N THR A 92 0.07 -10.12 -10.81
CA THR A 92 0.78 -11.29 -11.32
C THR A 92 2.07 -11.58 -10.54
N ILE A 93 2.62 -10.61 -9.80
CA ILE A 93 3.90 -10.75 -9.09
C ILE A 93 3.92 -11.96 -8.15
N PRO A 94 2.91 -12.21 -7.28
CA PRO A 94 2.98 -13.38 -6.41
C PRO A 94 3.03 -14.73 -7.17
N LYS A 95 2.61 -14.77 -8.44
CA LYS A 95 2.63 -15.97 -9.30
C LYS A 95 4.01 -16.12 -9.91
N ARG A 96 4.61 -15.01 -10.35
CA ARG A 96 5.98 -14.94 -10.87
C ARG A 96 7.03 -15.22 -9.79
N CYS A 97 6.72 -14.87 -8.54
CA CYS A 97 7.49 -15.26 -7.36
C CYS A 97 7.25 -16.70 -6.89
N ASN A 98 6.37 -17.46 -7.57
CA ASN A 98 6.04 -18.85 -7.26
C ASN A 98 5.65 -19.08 -5.78
N MET A 99 4.82 -18.19 -5.22
CA MET A 99 4.36 -18.30 -3.83
C MET A 99 3.28 -19.38 -3.73
N ALA A 100 3.53 -20.43 -2.95
CA ALA A 100 2.60 -21.54 -2.76
C ALA A 100 1.33 -21.11 -1.98
N ASP A 101 1.47 -20.22 -1.00
CA ASP A 101 0.40 -19.76 -0.12
C ASP A 101 -0.32 -18.51 -0.65
N ARG A 102 -0.31 -18.30 -1.96
CA ARG A 102 -0.94 -17.14 -2.61
C ARG A 102 -2.46 -17.19 -2.38
N PRO A 103 -3.09 -16.06 -2.00
CA PRO A 103 -4.55 -15.95 -1.89
C PRO A 103 -5.21 -15.87 -3.28
N VAL A 104 -5.31 -17.02 -3.97
CA VAL A 104 -5.95 -17.15 -5.29
C VAL A 104 -7.44 -16.80 -5.19
N GLY A 105 -7.93 -15.97 -6.11
CA GLY A 105 -9.33 -15.57 -6.15
C GLY A 105 -9.71 -14.43 -5.18
N TYR A 106 -8.75 -13.87 -4.45
CA TYR A 106 -9.01 -12.73 -3.56
C TYR A 106 -9.28 -11.46 -4.38
N LYS A 107 -10.37 -10.76 -4.03
CA LYS A 107 -10.80 -9.53 -4.71
C LYS A 107 -10.18 -8.28 -4.07
N CYS A 108 -9.33 -7.59 -4.83
CA CYS A 108 -8.80 -6.26 -4.54
C CYS A 108 -9.61 -5.19 -5.28
N GLY A 109 -10.82 -4.88 -4.80
CA GLY A 109 -11.75 -4.00 -5.53
C GLY A 109 -12.15 -4.64 -6.88
N GLU A 110 -11.80 -3.98 -7.98
CA GLU A 110 -12.06 -4.47 -9.35
C GLU A 110 -11.08 -5.57 -9.81
N TYR A 111 -9.96 -5.76 -9.11
CA TYR A 111 -8.92 -6.73 -9.48
C TYR A 111 -9.07 -8.03 -8.70
N THR A 112 -8.78 -9.17 -9.33
CA THR A 112 -8.75 -10.48 -8.66
C THR A 112 -7.35 -11.07 -8.75
N LEU A 113 -6.80 -11.52 -7.63
CA LEU A 113 -5.51 -12.20 -7.59
C LEU A 113 -5.59 -13.55 -8.33
N PRO A 114 -4.79 -13.74 -9.40
CA PRO A 114 -4.79 -14.99 -10.19
C PRO A 114 -4.17 -16.19 -9.48
#